data_AF-A0A9X2CLF1-F1
#
_entry.id   AF-A0A9X2CLF1-F1
#
_cell.length_a   1.000
_cell.length_b   1.000
_cell.length_c   1.000
_cell.angle_alpha   90.00
_cell.angle_beta   90.00
_cell.angle_gamma   90.00
#
_symmetry.space_group_name_H-M   'P 1'
#
loop_
_entity.id
_entity.type
_entity.pdbx_description
1 polymer ?
#
loop_
_entity_poly.entity_id
_entity_poly.type
_entity_poly.pdbx_seq_one_letter_code
_entity_poly.pdbx_strand_id
1 'polypeptide(L)'
;MKFYIEMMESPQNGRIEYDHYGVKYDYFFMGRAVISGQIQNIREQPKPRFSDLLLYIEIIDYRDQKYIRKERCRLLRVEVKSHIEERLKNFMRDLDISPVFIRGLLRDFEVTSTKCKAWDEFEFDRY
;
A
#
# COMPACT_ATOMS: atom_id res chain seq x y z
N MET A 1 -21.74 -9.70 -9.63
CA MET A 1 -20.32 -10.05 -9.40
C MET A 1 -19.92 -9.42 -8.06
N LYS A 2 -19.74 -10.22 -7.00
CA LYS A 2 -19.29 -9.73 -5.70
C LYS A 2 -17.77 -9.68 -5.72
N PHE A 3 -17.19 -8.52 -5.43
CA PHE A 3 -15.74 -8.38 -5.31
C PHE A 3 -15.35 -8.65 -3.85
N TYR A 4 -14.49 -9.65 -3.67
CA TYR A 4 -13.90 -9.94 -2.37
C TYR A 4 -12.74 -8.96 -2.18
N ILE A 5 -12.84 -8.09 -1.17
CA ILE A 5 -11.67 -7.42 -0.62
C ILE A 5 -11.07 -8.43 0.35
N GLU A 6 -10.16 -9.26 -0.13
CA GLU A 6 -9.35 -10.11 0.74
C GLU A 6 -8.25 -9.24 1.35
N MET A 7 -8.57 -8.59 2.48
CA MET A 7 -7.55 -8.00 3.35
C MET A 7 -6.79 -9.17 4.00
N MET A 8 -5.60 -9.50 3.52
CA MET A 8 -4.72 -10.44 4.20
C MET A 8 -3.65 -9.70 4.98
N GLU A 9 -3.51 -10.10 6.25
CA GLU A 9 -2.49 -9.73 7.24
C GLU A 9 -2.61 -8.32 7.85
N SER A 10 -3.31 -8.28 9.00
CA SER A 10 -3.04 -7.32 10.08
C SER A 10 -1.54 -7.29 10.40
N PRO A 11 -1.00 -6.20 10.99
CA PRO A 11 0.40 -6.18 11.41
C PRO A 11 0.61 -7.40 12.30
N GLN A 12 1.74 -8.11 12.16
CA GLN A 12 2.12 -9.04 13.23
C GLN A 12 2.24 -8.21 14.50
N ASN A 13 1.30 -8.39 15.45
CA ASN A 13 1.05 -7.56 16.63
C ASN A 13 2.34 -6.96 17.23
N GLY A 14 2.72 -5.79 16.75
CA GLY A 14 4.04 -5.22 16.96
C GLY A 14 3.88 -3.83 17.53
N ARG A 15 4.34 -3.63 18.76
CA ARG A 15 4.38 -2.31 19.39
C ARG A 15 5.78 -1.74 19.27
N ILE A 16 5.91 -0.54 18.69
CA ILE A 16 7.19 0.17 18.65
C ILE A 16 7.30 1.03 19.92
N GLU A 17 7.97 0.49 20.94
CA GLU A 17 8.07 1.14 22.25
C GLU A 17 8.91 2.43 22.26
N TYR A 18 9.83 2.60 21.30
CA TYR A 18 10.75 3.75 21.29
C TYR A 18 10.92 4.37 19.91
N ASP A 19 9.80 4.77 19.30
CA ASP A 19 9.73 5.41 17.98
C ASP A 19 10.58 6.69 17.83
N HIS A 20 10.83 7.42 18.91
CA HIS A 20 11.69 8.60 18.95
C HIS A 20 13.18 8.32 18.67
N TYR A 21 13.64 7.07 18.79
CA TYR A 21 14.97 6.68 18.30
C TYR A 21 15.03 6.49 16.78
N GLY A 22 13.87 6.59 16.11
CA GLY A 22 13.72 6.56 14.68
C GLY A 22 13.07 5.29 14.17
N VAL A 23 12.32 5.44 13.09
CA VAL A 23 11.85 4.33 12.26
C VAL A 23 12.17 4.62 10.80
N LYS A 24 12.35 3.56 10.01
CA LYS A 24 12.43 3.62 8.55
C LYS A 24 11.23 2.89 7.98
N TYR A 25 10.77 3.32 6.82
CA TYR A 25 9.77 2.59 6.06
C TYR A 25 10.25 2.40 4.63
N ASP A 26 9.82 1.29 4.03
CA ASP A 26 9.92 1.04 2.61
C ASP A 26 8.61 0.44 2.09
N TYR A 27 8.39 0.52 0.79
CA TYR A 27 7.26 -0.11 0.13
C TYR A 27 7.62 -0.46 -1.32
N PHE A 28 6.92 -1.43 -1.87
CA PHE A 28 6.84 -1.61 -3.31
C PHE A 28 5.42 -2.05 -3.69
N PHE A 29 5.06 -1.85 -4.94
CA PHE A 29 3.77 -2.28 -5.44
C PHE A 29 3.88 -2.88 -6.83
N MET A 30 2.95 -3.79 -7.14
CA MET A 30 2.74 -4.36 -8.46
C MET A 30 1.35 -3.95 -8.90
N GLY A 31 1.23 -3.30 -10.06
CA GLY A 31 -0.04 -2.82 -10.59
C GLY A 31 -0.30 -3.37 -11.98
N ARG A 32 -1.49 -3.91 -12.24
CA ARG A 32 -1.94 -4.23 -13.59
C ARG A 32 -3.25 -3.53 -13.93
N ALA A 33 -3.35 -2.99 -15.14
CA ALA A 33 -4.56 -2.35 -15.62
C ALA A 33 -5.64 -3.40 -15.91
N VAL A 34 -6.84 -3.18 -15.40
CA VAL A 34 -8.01 -4.04 -15.66
C VAL A 34 -9.00 -3.26 -16.51
N ILE A 35 -9.25 -3.74 -17.72
CA ILE A 35 -10.30 -3.20 -18.59
C ILE A 35 -11.60 -3.89 -18.20
N SER A 36 -12.52 -3.15 -17.58
CA SER A 36 -13.88 -3.66 -17.38
C SER A 36 -14.58 -3.76 -18.73
N GLY A 37 -14.89 -4.99 -19.16
CA GLY A 37 -15.57 -5.29 -20.42
C GLY A 37 -17.06 -4.89 -20.46
N GLN A 38 -17.61 -4.27 -19.41
CA GLN A 38 -19.04 -4.00 -19.29
C GLN A 38 -19.35 -2.53 -18.91
N ILE A 39 -18.87 -1.58 -19.70
CA ILE A 39 -19.50 -0.25 -19.75
C ILE A 39 -19.76 0.06 -21.23
N GLN A 40 -20.78 -0.59 -21.78
CA GLN A 40 -21.16 -0.44 -23.19
C GLN A 40 -22.14 0.72 -23.45
N ASN A 41 -22.64 1.44 -22.43
CA ASN A 41 -23.67 2.46 -22.64
C ASN A 41 -23.50 3.73 -21.80
N ILE A 42 -22.33 4.37 -21.85
CA ILE A 42 -22.21 5.78 -21.42
C ILE A 42 -21.37 6.51 -22.47
N ARG A 43 -22.06 7.18 -23.39
CA ARG A 43 -21.47 8.24 -24.20
C ARG A 43 -20.92 9.29 -23.21
N GLU A 44 -19.63 9.62 -23.33
CA GLU A 44 -18.99 10.77 -22.67
C GLU A 44 -18.48 10.66 -21.21
N GLN A 45 -17.88 9.54 -20.80
CA GLN A 45 -16.89 9.58 -19.70
C GLN A 45 -15.65 8.74 -20.03
N PRO A 46 -14.43 9.18 -19.66
CA PRO A 46 -13.24 8.36 -19.81
C PRO A 46 -13.47 7.07 -19.00
N LYS A 47 -13.48 5.92 -19.69
CA LYS A 47 -13.71 4.61 -19.07
C LYS A 47 -12.86 4.50 -17.80
N PRO A 48 -13.46 4.26 -16.61
CA PRO A 48 -12.69 4.12 -15.38
C PRO A 48 -11.67 3.01 -15.57
N ARG A 49 -10.38 3.38 -15.54
CA ARG A 49 -9.27 2.43 -15.60
C ARG A 49 -9.02 1.92 -14.20
N PHE A 50 -9.55 0.74 -13.91
CA PHE A 50 -9.24 0.04 -12.66
C PHE A 50 -7.81 -0.50 -12.72
N SER A 51 -7.19 -0.61 -11.56
CA SER A 51 -5.91 -1.28 -11.37
C SER A 51 -6.08 -2.33 -10.28
N ASP A 52 -5.69 -3.57 -10.56
CA ASP A 52 -5.37 -4.50 -9.49
C ASP A 52 -4.02 -4.06 -8.92
N LEU A 53 -3.90 -4.03 -7.60
CA LEU A 53 -2.73 -3.59 -6.86
C LEU A 53 -2.34 -4.67 -5.85
N LEU A 54 -1.08 -5.10 -5.91
CA LEU A 54 -0.40 -5.82 -4.84
C LEU A 54 0.54 -4.82 -4.17
N LEU A 55 0.37 -4.59 -2.88
CA LEU A 55 1.13 -3.60 -2.12
C LEU A 55 1.87 -4.31 -0.99
N TYR A 56 3.18 -4.09 -0.91
CA TYR A 56 4.03 -4.53 0.19
C TYR A 56 4.58 -3.30 0.90
N ILE A 57 4.45 -3.27 2.23
CA ILE A 57 5.01 -2.21 3.07
C ILE A 57 5.85 -2.87 4.16
N GLU A 58 7.06 -2.35 4.38
CA GLU A 58 7.97 -2.72 5.45
C GLU A 58 8.23 -1.51 6.35
N ILE A 59 8.17 -1.70 7.66
CA ILE A 59 8.61 -0.73 8.66
C ILE A 59 9.70 -1.39 9.48
N ILE A 60 10.80 -0.68 9.70
CA ILE A 60 11.95 -1.12 10.49
C ILE A 60 12.15 -0.12 11.62
N ASP A 61 12.15 -0.61 12.86
CA ASP A 61 12.43 0.24 14.02
C ASP A 61 13.94 0.37 14.29
N TYR A 62 14.28 1.13 15.33
CA TYR A 62 15.66 1.38 15.74
C TYR A 62 16.42 0.13 16.23
N ARG A 63 15.73 -0.99 16.50
CA ARG A 63 16.32 -2.28 16.89
C ARG A 63 16.46 -3.24 15.70
N ASP A 64 16.27 -2.74 14.48
CA ASP A 64 16.17 -3.55 13.26
C ASP A 64 15.02 -4.58 13.30
N GLN A 65 14.01 -4.38 14.15
CA GLN A 65 12.81 -5.22 14.13
C GLN A 65 11.96 -4.82 12.92
N LYS A 66 11.59 -5.83 12.14
CA LYS A 66 10.83 -5.67 10.90
C LYS A 66 9.35 -5.96 11.11
N TYR A 67 8.53 -5.08 10.57
CA TYR A 67 7.08 -5.22 10.53
C TYR A 67 6.65 -5.12 9.07
N ILE A 68 5.91 -6.12 8.60
CA ILE A 68 5.51 -6.23 7.20
C ILE A 68 3.98 -6.24 7.11
N ARG A 69 3.46 -5.58 6.08
CA ARG A 69 2.06 -5.70 5.66
C ARG A 69 2.00 -5.88 4.15
N LYS A 70 1.20 -6.86 3.73
CA LYS A 70 0.85 -7.12 2.33
C LYS A 70 -0.62 -6.75 2.13
N GLU A 71 -0.98 -6.24 0.96
CA GLU A 71 -2.37 -5.95 0.63
C GLU A 71 -2.63 -6.24 -0.85
N ARG A 72 -3.82 -6.81 -1.12
CA ARG A 72 -4.35 -7.00 -2.48
C ARG A 72 -5.64 -6.23 -2.60
N CYS A 73 -5.72 -5.32 -3.56
CA CYS A 73 -6.92 -4.52 -3.75
C CYS A 73 -7.14 -4.15 -5.21
N ARG A 74 -8.36 -3.74 -5.53
CA ARG A 74 -8.74 -3.18 -6.83
C ARG A 74 -9.24 -1.77 -6.62
N LEU A 75 -8.62 -0.83 -7.31
CA LEU A 75 -8.87 0.60 -7.14
C LEU A 75 -8.97 1.29 -8.50
N LEU A 76 -9.52 2.51 -8.53
CA LEU A 76 -9.34 3.36 -9.71
C LEU A 76 -7.86 3.76 -9.80
N ARG A 77 -7.32 3.87 -11.02
CA ARG A 77 -5.93 4.29 -11.23
C ARG A 77 -5.59 5.62 -10.54
N VAL A 78 -6.56 6.53 -10.44
CA VAL A 78 -6.40 7.84 -9.78
C VAL A 78 -6.28 7.73 -8.26
N GLU A 79 -6.77 6.64 -7.66
CA GLU A 79 -6.78 6.42 -6.20
C GLU A 79 -5.52 5.70 -5.71
N VAL A 80 -4.72 5.11 -6.61
CA VAL A 80 -3.56 4.29 -6.23
C VAL A 80 -2.59 5.05 -5.34
N LYS A 81 -2.24 6.30 -5.68
CA LYS A 81 -1.29 7.10 -4.88
C LYS A 81 -1.82 7.33 -3.46
N SER A 82 -3.03 7.88 -3.35
CA SER A 82 -3.64 8.20 -2.05
C SER A 82 -3.85 6.94 -1.21
N HIS A 83 -4.19 5.82 -1.84
CA HIS A 83 -4.34 4.55 -1.15
C HIS A 83 -3.02 4.07 -0.53
N ILE A 84 -1.92 4.07 -1.29
CA ILE A 84 -0.61 3.64 -0.78
C ILE A 84 -0.19 4.52 0.42
N GLU A 85 -0.31 5.84 0.28
CA GLU A 85 0.03 6.80 1.35
C GLU A 85 -0.80 6.55 2.61
N GLU A 86 -2.12 6.35 2.44
CA GLU A 86 -3.03 6.08 3.55
C GLU A 86 -2.70 4.74 4.23
N ARG A 87 -2.38 3.71 3.47
CA ARG A 87 -2.01 2.39 4.02
C ARG A 87 -0.72 2.44 4.80
N LEU A 88 0.29 3.14 4.30
CA LEU A 88 1.54 3.36 5.01
C LEU A 88 1.32 4.14 6.31
N LYS A 89 0.52 5.21 6.27
CA LYS A 89 0.15 6.02 7.45
C LYS A 89 -0.61 5.19 8.49
N ASN A 90 -1.58 4.40 8.06
CA ASN A 90 -2.36 3.56 8.96
C ASN A 90 -1.51 2.44 9.55
N PHE A 91 -0.62 1.83 8.76
CA PHE A 91 0.30 0.82 9.27
C PHE A 91 1.24 1.37 10.35
N MET A 92 1.84 2.55 10.15
CA MET A 92 2.65 3.19 11.20
C MET A 92 1.82 3.52 12.46
N ARG A 93 0.55 3.92 12.30
CA ARG A 93 -0.34 4.14 13.44
C ARG A 93 -0.68 2.85 14.18
N ASP A 94 -0.92 1.76 13.46
CA ASP A 94 -1.21 0.45 14.05
C ASP A 94 -0.01 -0.09 14.87
N LEU A 95 1.20 0.38 14.57
CA LEU A 95 2.44 0.07 15.32
C LEU A 95 2.72 1.05 16.48
N ASP A 96 1.76 1.90 16.83
CA ASP A 96 1.86 2.94 17.87
C ASP A 96 2.92 4.04 17.60
N ILE A 97 3.28 4.30 16.33
CA ILE A 97 4.20 5.41 16.01
C ILE A 97 3.45 6.76 16.15
N SER A 98 4.10 7.73 16.78
CA SER A 98 3.57 9.08 17.01
C SER A 98 3.06 9.76 15.71
N PRO A 99 1.84 10.34 15.72
CA PRO A 99 1.30 11.07 14.57
C PRO A 99 2.15 12.28 14.13
N VAL A 100 2.97 12.85 15.03
CA VAL A 100 3.90 13.93 14.67
C VAL A 100 5.05 13.37 13.86
N PHE A 101 5.59 12.22 14.25
CA PHE A 101 6.68 11.55 13.55
C PHE A 101 6.24 11.06 12.17
N ILE A 102 5.06 10.43 12.08
CA ILE A 102 4.45 10.03 10.81
C ILE A 102 4.34 11.22 9.84
N ARG A 103 3.88 12.38 10.30
CA ARG A 103 3.80 13.59 9.47
C ARG A 103 5.17 14.08 9.01
N GLY A 104 6.21 13.93 9.83
CA GLY A 104 7.59 14.23 9.43
C GLY A 104 8.08 13.30 8.32
N LEU A 105 7.86 12.00 8.50
CA LEU A 105 8.30 10.94 7.58
C LEU A 105 7.59 10.96 6.22
N LEU A 106 6.32 11.35 6.20
CA LEU A 106 5.49 11.38 4.99
C LEU A 106 5.41 12.76 4.33
N ARG A 107 6.16 13.76 4.83
CA ARG A 107 6.11 15.13 4.31
C ARG A 107 6.37 15.19 2.80
N ASP A 108 7.36 14.42 2.35
CA ASP A 108 7.83 14.39 0.96
C ASP A 108 7.50 13.03 0.32
N PHE A 109 6.39 12.40 0.72
CA PHE A 109 5.99 11.11 0.17
C PHE A 109 5.65 11.19 -1.32
N GLU A 110 6.34 10.38 -2.11
CA GLU A 110 6.11 10.26 -3.55
C GLU A 110 5.99 8.80 -3.97
N VAL A 111 5.07 8.56 -4.90
CA VAL A 111 4.96 7.27 -5.61
C VAL A 111 5.79 7.35 -6.88
N THR A 112 6.94 6.68 -6.86
CA THR A 112 7.92 6.71 -7.94
C THR A 112 7.93 5.40 -8.72
N SER A 113 8.44 5.44 -9.95
CA SER A 113 8.56 4.25 -10.80
C SER A 113 9.53 3.20 -10.22
N THR A 114 10.49 3.59 -9.38
CA THR A 114 11.43 2.66 -8.73
C THR A 114 10.76 1.78 -7.68
N LYS A 115 9.57 2.18 -7.19
CA LYS A 115 8.75 1.39 -6.26
C LYS A 115 7.79 0.45 -6.98
N CYS A 116 7.68 0.58 -8.31
CA CYS A 116 6.84 -0.28 -9.15
C CYS A 116 7.62 -1.52 -9.59
N LYS A 117 7.09 -2.71 -9.28
CA LYS A 117 7.61 -3.99 -9.76
C LYS A 117 6.70 -4.58 -10.83
N ALA A 118 7.25 -5.49 -11.63
CA ALA A 118 6.47 -6.28 -12.58
C ALA A 118 5.40 -7.11 -11.84
N TRP A 119 4.27 -7.35 -12.49
CA TRP A 119 3.19 -8.13 -11.90
C TRP A 119 3.58 -9.61 -11.78
N ASP A 120 3.74 -10.09 -10.55
CA ASP A 120 3.94 -11.50 -10.24
C ASP A 120 3.31 -11.83 -8.87
N GLU A 121 2.16 -12.50 -8.91
CA GLU A 121 1.44 -12.90 -7.69
C GLU A 121 2.23 -13.94 -6.89
N PHE A 122 2.97 -14.83 -7.54
CA PHE A 122 3.76 -15.85 -6.85
C PHE A 122 4.99 -15.25 -6.17
N GLU A 123 5.64 -14.29 -6.84
CA GLU A 123 6.74 -13.54 -6.23
C GLU A 123 6.23 -12.71 -5.06
N PHE A 124 5.09 -12.03 -5.21
CA PHE A 124 4.46 -11.25 -4.15
C PHE A 124 4.20 -12.08 -2.88
N ASP A 125 3.73 -13.31 -3.05
CA ASP A 125 3.42 -14.21 -1.94
C ASP A 125 4.67 -14.66 -1.16
N ARG A 126 5.84 -14.65 -1.81
CA ARG A 126 7.13 -15.07 -1.22
C ARG A 126 7.83 -13.98 -0.41
N TYR A 127 7.49 -12.71 -0.63
CA TYR A 127 7.98 -11.60 0.20
C TYR A 127 7.35 -11.66 1.60
#